data_AF-A0A1H8TR77-F1
#
_entry.id   AF-A0A1H8TR77-F1
#
_cell.length_a   1.000
_cell.length_b   1.000
_cell.length_c   1.000
_cell.angle_alpha   90.00
_cell.angle_beta   90.00
_cell.angle_gamma   90.00
#
_symmetry.space_group_name_H-M   'P 1'
#
loop_
_entity.id
_entity.type
_entity.pdbx_description
1 polymer ?
#
loop_
_entity_poly.entity_id
_entity_poly.type
_entity_poly.pdbx_seq_one_letter_code
_entity_poly.pdbx_strand_id
1 'polypeptide(L)'
;MRLSLLLIPVLLIAGCTQFPDVDAAIGDEVAKAPYPALVPLGPLLTADSPARLDEGSEAALTARADGLRRRARALRASDPVSGDEERRLQERPGT
;
A
#
# COMPACT_ATOMS: atom_id res chain seq x y z
N MET A 1 -16.44 -34.04 -2.57
CA MET A 1 -17.47 -33.01 -2.83
C MET A 1 -18.31 -32.64 -1.61
N ARG A 2 -18.72 -33.59 -0.75
CA ARG A 2 -19.51 -33.30 0.47
C ARG A 2 -18.70 -32.58 1.56
N LEU A 3 -17.41 -32.88 1.64
CA LEU A 3 -16.47 -32.26 2.59
C LEU A 3 -16.26 -30.76 2.30
N SER A 4 -16.24 -30.36 1.02
CA SER A 4 -16.11 -28.94 0.64
C SER A 4 -17.30 -28.10 1.07
N LEU A 5 -18.52 -28.68 1.08
CA LEU A 5 -19.73 -27.94 1.47
C LEU A 5 -19.75 -27.62 2.97
N LEU A 6 -19.07 -28.42 3.80
CA LEU A 6 -18.98 -28.22 5.24
C LEU A 6 -17.89 -27.21 5.66
N LEU A 7 -16.93 -26.92 4.78
CA LEU A 7 -15.75 -26.10 5.12
C LEU A 7 -15.98 -24.60 4.93
N ILE A 8 -16.92 -24.24 4.05
CA ILE A 8 -17.30 -22.84 3.74
C ILE A 8 -17.81 -22.06 4.97
N PRO A 9 -18.73 -22.57 5.81
CA PRO A 9 -19.21 -21.80 6.97
C PRO A 9 -18.13 -21.60 8.03
N VAL A 10 -17.18 -22.53 8.16
CA VAL A 10 -16.06 -22.43 9.12
C VAL A 10 -15.14 -21.25 8.75
N LEU A 11 -14.88 -21.05 7.45
CA LEU A 11 -14.05 -19.97 6.96
C LEU A 11 -14.72 -18.59 7.12
N LEU A 12 -16.05 -18.51 6.96
CA LEU A 12 -16.81 -17.28 7.17
C LEU A 12 -16.75 -16.77 8.62
N ILE A 13 -16.65 -17.66 9.60
CA ILE A 13 -16.58 -17.30 11.02
C ILE A 13 -15.15 -16.88 11.40
N ALA A 14 -14.12 -17.44 10.75
CA ALA A 14 -12.71 -17.09 11.01
C ALA A 14 -12.34 -15.67 10.55
N GLY A 15 -13.06 -15.10 9.57
CA GLY A 15 -12.89 -13.70 9.13
C GLY A 15 -13.54 -12.67 10.06
N CYS A 16 -14.51 -13.08 10.89
CA CYS A 16 -15.18 -12.22 11.87
C CYS A 16 -14.49 -12.25 13.24
N THR A 17 -13.15 -12.25 13.26
CA THR A 17 -12.41 -12.12 14.52
C THR A 17 -12.47 -10.69 15.03
N GLN A 18 -12.59 -10.55 16.35
CA GLN A 18 -12.58 -9.28 17.05
C GLN A 18 -11.34 -8.49 16.64
N PHE A 19 -11.53 -7.30 16.02
CA PHE A 19 -10.44 -6.36 15.82
C PHE A 19 -9.79 -6.12 17.20
N PRO A 20 -8.45 -6.28 17.33
CA PRO A 20 -7.80 -6.09 18.61
C PRO A 20 -8.13 -4.69 19.14
N ASP A 21 -8.29 -4.58 20.45
CA ASP A 21 -8.63 -3.31 21.10
C ASP A 21 -7.42 -2.36 21.01
N VAL A 22 -7.28 -1.70 19.86
CA VAL A 22 -6.22 -0.72 19.60
C VAL A 22 -6.39 0.48 20.53
N ASP A 23 -7.62 0.76 20.96
CA ASP A 23 -7.93 1.83 21.90
C ASP A 23 -7.43 1.53 23.32
N ALA A 24 -7.31 0.25 23.70
CA ALA A 24 -6.71 -0.15 24.98
C ALA A 24 -5.20 0.18 25.10
N ALA A 25 -4.52 0.50 24.00
CA ALA A 25 -3.13 0.96 24.02
C ALA A 25 -2.99 2.44 24.42
N ILE A 26 -4.08 3.19 24.49
CA ILE A 26 -4.09 4.60 24.87
C ILE A 26 -4.36 4.70 26.38
N GLY A 27 -3.34 5.06 27.15
CA GLY A 27 -3.50 5.26 28.59
C GLY A 27 -4.48 6.40 28.93
N ASP A 28 -5.17 6.29 30.07
CA ASP A 28 -6.11 7.29 30.61
C ASP A 28 -5.56 8.73 30.58
N GLU A 29 -4.25 8.88 30.76
CA GLU A 29 -3.55 10.16 30.73
C GLU A 29 -3.59 10.81 29.34
N VAL A 30 -3.42 10.01 28.28
CA VAL A 30 -3.45 10.49 26.90
C VAL A 30 -4.88 10.84 26.49
N ALA A 31 -5.87 10.07 26.94
CA ALA A 31 -7.28 10.34 26.66
C ALA A 31 -7.80 11.62 27.32
N LYS A 32 -7.23 12.01 28.47
CA LYS A 32 -7.58 13.22 29.23
C LYS A 32 -6.60 14.38 28.98
N ALA A 33 -5.55 14.15 28.19
CA ALA A 33 -4.57 15.18 27.89
C ALA A 33 -5.23 16.34 27.14
N PRO A 34 -4.84 17.59 27.43
CA PRO A 34 -5.28 18.72 26.63
C PRO A 34 -4.80 18.53 25.20
N TYR A 35 -5.67 18.89 24.25
CA TYR A 35 -5.30 18.88 22.84
C TYR A 35 -4.08 19.79 22.63
N PRO A 36 -3.07 19.35 21.84
CA PRO A 36 -1.85 20.13 21.64
C PRO A 36 -2.17 21.49 20.98
N ALA A 37 -1.34 22.48 21.28
CA ALA A 37 -1.44 23.77 20.62
C ALA A 37 -1.16 23.61 19.12
N LEU A 38 -2.12 24.03 18.29
CA LEU A 38 -1.97 24.03 16.84
C LEU A 38 -0.99 25.12 16.43
N VAL A 39 0.12 24.74 15.81
CA VAL A 39 1.08 25.69 15.24
C VAL A 39 0.59 26.15 13.86
N PRO A 40 0.62 27.45 13.54
CA PRO A 40 0.20 27.94 12.23
C PRO A 40 1.03 27.33 11.09
N LEU A 41 0.35 26.67 10.15
CA LEU A 41 0.98 26.04 8.98
C LEU A 41 1.28 27.01 7.82
N GLY A 42 0.69 28.21 7.85
CA GLY A 42 0.84 29.21 6.78
C GLY A 42 2.29 29.49 6.35
N PRO A 43 3.23 29.73 7.29
CA PRO A 43 4.64 29.93 6.95
C PRO A 43 5.29 28.73 6.24
N LEU A 44 4.89 27.50 6.60
CA LEU A 44 5.39 26.27 5.97
C LEU A 44 4.83 26.10 4.56
N LEU A 45 3.56 26.46 4.36
CA LEU A 45 2.90 26.39 3.05
C LEU A 45 3.41 27.44 2.06
N THR A 46 4.00 28.53 2.56
CA THR A 46 4.56 29.60 1.73
C THR A 46 6.05 29.38 1.41
N ALA A 47 6.74 28.57 2.23
CA ALA A 47 8.14 28.21 2.02
C ALA A 47 8.33 27.26 0.82
N ASP A 48 7.29 26.50 0.47
CA ASP A 48 7.29 25.64 -0.70
C ASP A 48 6.88 26.46 -1.92
N SER A 49 7.85 26.82 -2.76
CA SER A 49 7.53 27.38 -4.07
C SER A 49 6.75 26.29 -4.83
N PRO A 50 5.56 26.57 -5.39
CA PRO A 50 4.80 25.54 -6.09
C PRO A 50 5.70 24.96 -7.18
N ALA A 51 5.82 23.63 -7.22
CA ALA A 51 6.61 22.93 -8.22
C ALA A 51 6.23 23.44 -9.62
N ARG A 52 7.05 24.33 -10.16
CA ARG A 52 6.79 25.02 -11.42
C ARG A 52 7.68 24.38 -12.46
N LEU A 53 7.09 24.07 -13.60
CA LEU A 53 7.84 23.63 -14.76
C LEU A 53 8.79 24.77 -15.17
N ASP A 54 10.05 24.43 -15.30
CA ASP A 54 11.08 25.25 -15.94
C ASP A 54 11.29 24.77 -17.39
N GLU A 55 12.18 25.46 -18.11
CA GLU A 55 12.50 25.15 -19.50
C GLU A 55 13.07 23.72 -19.69
N GLY A 56 13.68 23.14 -18.65
CA GLY A 56 14.26 21.78 -18.68
C GLY A 56 13.26 20.67 -18.33
N SER A 57 12.10 21.03 -17.79
CA SER A 57 11.15 20.07 -17.24
C SER A 57 10.56 19.13 -18.30
N GLU A 58 10.31 19.63 -19.51
CA GLU A 58 9.81 18.81 -20.62
C GLU A 58 10.82 17.71 -21.02
N ALA A 59 12.09 18.09 -21.17
CA ALA A 59 13.15 17.16 -21.52
C ALA A 59 13.37 16.10 -20.43
N ALA A 60 13.36 16.52 -19.16
CA ALA A 60 13.51 15.64 -18.01
C ALA A 60 12.37 14.61 -17.90
N LEU A 61 11.11 15.06 -18.07
CA LEU A 61 9.94 14.19 -18.04
C LEU A 61 9.92 13.22 -19.22
N THR A 62 10.29 13.70 -20.42
CA THR A 62 10.38 12.84 -21.62
C THR A 62 11.43 11.75 -21.44
N ALA A 63 12.63 12.11 -20.97
CA ALA A 63 13.69 11.14 -20.71
C ALA A 63 13.28 10.09 -19.67
N ARG A 64 12.58 10.51 -18.61
CA ARG A 64 12.05 9.62 -17.58
C ARG A 64 10.99 8.68 -18.16
N ALA A 65 10.03 9.21 -18.93
CA ALA A 65 9.00 8.42 -19.58
C ALA A 65 9.60 7.33 -20.49
N ASP A 66 10.63 7.68 -21.26
CA ASP A 66 11.30 6.72 -22.14
C ASP A 66 12.09 5.66 -21.36
N GLY A 67 12.73 6.03 -20.26
CA GLY A 67 13.35 5.10 -19.33
C GLY A 67 12.34 4.09 -18.78
N LEU A 68 11.17 4.57 -18.34
CA LEU A 68 10.09 3.73 -17.83
C LEU A 68 9.53 2.80 -18.92
N ARG A 69 9.32 3.30 -20.14
CA ARG A 69 8.87 2.49 -21.28
C ARG A 69 9.87 1.38 -21.63
N ARG A 70 11.17 1.67 -21.60
CA ARG A 70 12.23 0.66 -21.81
C ARG A 70 12.17 -0.43 -20.73
N ARG A 71 12.08 -0.05 -19.45
CA ARG A 71 11.96 -0.99 -18.33
C ARG A 71 10.70 -1.84 -18.44
N ALA A 72 9.56 -1.22 -18.75
CA ALA A 72 8.30 -1.95 -18.93
C ALA A 72 8.37 -2.96 -20.09
N ARG A 73 9.05 -2.63 -21.20
CA ARG A 73 9.29 -3.60 -22.28
C ARG A 73 10.15 -4.77 -21.82
N ALA A 74 11.22 -4.52 -21.07
CA ALA A 74 12.06 -5.57 -20.51
C ALA A 74 11.26 -6.48 -19.56
N LEU A 75 10.48 -5.89 -18.66
CA LEU A 75 9.62 -6.62 -17.71
C LEU A 75 8.53 -7.45 -18.38
N ARG A 76 8.02 -7.03 -19.54
CA ARG A 76 7.04 -7.82 -20.31
C ARG A 76 7.68 -8.91 -21.15
N ALA A 77 8.96 -8.74 -21.50
CA ALA A 77 9.72 -9.74 -22.24
C ALA A 77 10.27 -10.84 -21.31
N SER A 78 10.47 -10.53 -20.03
CA SER A 78 10.67 -11.52 -18.98
C SER A 78 9.33 -12.03 -18.47
N ASP A 79 9.17 -13.33 -18.30
CA ASP A 79 8.09 -13.85 -17.47
C ASP A 79 8.37 -13.41 -16.02
N PRO A 80 7.52 -12.58 -15.38
CA PRO A 80 7.77 -12.11 -14.02
C PRO A 80 7.61 -13.22 -12.97
N VAL A 81 7.09 -14.38 -13.37
CA VAL A 81 6.94 -15.53 -12.49
C VAL A 81 7.83 -16.65 -13.02
N SER A 82 8.86 -17.02 -12.27
CA SER A 82 9.55 -18.28 -12.54
C SER A 82 8.54 -19.42 -12.43
N GLY A 83 8.58 -20.45 -13.29
CA GLY A 83 7.63 -21.58 -13.21
C GLY A 83 7.55 -22.23 -11.82
N ASP A 84 8.63 -22.14 -11.03
CA ASP A 84 8.66 -22.55 -9.62
C ASP A 84 7.83 -21.64 -8.70
N GLU A 85 7.82 -20.32 -8.92
CA GLU A 85 6.98 -19.37 -8.17
C GLU A 85 5.50 -19.52 -8.54
N GLU A 86 5.23 -19.80 -9.82
CA GLU A 86 3.90 -20.09 -10.35
C GLU A 86 3.33 -21.35 -9.70
N ARG A 87 4.14 -22.42 -9.65
CA ARG A 87 3.81 -23.64 -8.90
C ARG A 87 3.58 -23.37 -7.44
N ARG A 88 4.39 -22.54 -6.78
CA ARG A 88 4.18 -22.20 -5.36
C ARG A 88 2.90 -21.41 -5.14
N LEU A 89 2.49 -20.55 -6.07
CA LEU A 89 1.21 -19.84 -5.99
C LEU A 89 0.03 -20.78 -6.24
N GLN A 90 0.18 -21.77 -7.13
CA GLN A 90 -0.82 -22.81 -7.39
C GLN A 90 -0.94 -23.82 -6.23
N GLU A 91 0.19 -24.13 -5.60
CA GLU A 91 0.34 -25.06 -4.47
C GLU A 91 0.13 -24.37 -3.11
N ARG A 92 -0.07 -23.05 -3.05
CA ARG A 92 -0.44 -22.34 -1.82
C ARG A 92 -1.96 -22.39 -1.68
N PRO A 93 -2.54 -23.40 -1.00
CA PRO A 93 -3.96 -23.39 -0.69
C PRO A 93 -4.24 -22.11 0.10
N GLY A 94 -5.09 -21.26 -0.46
CA GLY A 94 -5.58 -20.08 0.21
C GLY A 94 -6.23 -20.50 1.52
N THR A 95 -5.59 -20.11 2.63
CA THR A 95 -6.21 -20.07 3.95
C THR A 95 -7.30 -19.03 3.96
#